data_AF-A0A956DU01-F1
#
_entry.id   AF-A0A956DU01-F1
#
_cell.length_a   1.000
_cell.length_b   1.000
_cell.length_c   1.000
_cell.angle_alpha   90.00
_cell.angle_beta   90.00
_cell.angle_gamma   90.00
#
_symmetry.space_group_name_H-M   'P 1'
#
loop_
_entity.id
_entity.type
_entity.pdbx_description
1 polymer ?
#
loop_
_entity_poly.entity_id
_entity_poly.type
_entity_poly.pdbx_seq_one_letter_code
_entity_poly.pdbx_strand_id
1 'polypeptide(L)' 'VDVVRADGRRVRVTVNDRGPYASGRVIDLSRQAAEVLGMLREGVIPVTLHVVEP' A
#
# COMPACT_ATOMS: atom_id res chain seq x y z
N VAL A 1 8.42 -2.02 4.27
CA VAL A 1 7.04 -2.04 4.81
C VAL A 1 6.26 -3.10 4.06
N ASP A 2 5.62 -4.02 4.77
CA ASP A 2 4.70 -4.97 4.17
C ASP A 2 3.29 -4.37 4.13
N VAL A 3 2.69 -4.35 2.93
CA VAL A 3 1.34 -3.86 2.68
C VAL A 3 0.45 -5.06 2.39
N VAL A 4 -0.62 -5.22 3.17
CA VAL A 4 -1.50 -6.39 3.11
C VAL A 4 -2.94 -5.95 2.85
N ARG A 5 -3.56 -6.53 1.83
CA ARG A 5 -5.00 -6.43 1.55
C ARG A 5 -5.75 -7.53 2.31
N ALA A 6 -7.00 -7.26 2.69
CA ALA A 6 -7.83 -8.20 3.46
C ALA A 6 -8.04 -9.57 2.79
N ASP A 7 -7.90 -9.66 1.47
CA ASP A 7 -8.00 -10.92 0.70
C ASP A 7 -6.70 -11.74 0.67
N GLY A 8 -5.67 -11.32 1.42
CA GLY A 8 -4.40 -12.03 1.56
C GLY A 8 -3.33 -11.59 0.56
N ARG A 9 -3.64 -10.75 -0.44
CA ARG A 9 -2.63 -10.16 -1.32
C ARG A 9 -1.68 -9.27 -0.52
N ARG A 10 -0.39 -9.38 -0.81
CA ARG A 10 0.66 -8.62 -0.10
C ARG A 10 1.79 -8.18 -1.02
N VAL A 11 2.43 -7.07 -0.66
CA VAL A 11 3.62 -6.57 -1.34
C VAL A 11 4.56 -5.89 -0.33
N ARG A 12 5.86 -6.18 -0.42
CA ARG A 12 6.89 -5.48 0.34
C ARG A 12 7.36 -4.27 -0.46
N VAL A 13 7.33 -3.09 0.16
CA VAL A 13 7.73 -1.83 -0.46
C VAL A 13 8.76 -1.08 0.40
N THR A 14 9.54 -0.22 -0.25
CA THR A 14 10.43 0.75 0.39
C THR A 14 9.72 2.09 0.49
N VAL A 15 9.83 2.76 1.63
CA VAL A 15 9.36 4.14 1.79
C VAL A 15 10.41 5.07 1.21
N ASN A 16 10.06 5.81 0.16
CA ASN A 16 10.96 6.73 -0.54
C ASN A 16 10.39 8.16 -0.69
N ASP A 17 9.17 8.41 -0.21
CA ASP A 17 8.52 9.73 -0.28
C ASP A 17 7.63 9.98 0.95
N ARG A 18 7.25 11.24 1.16
CA ARG A 18 6.35 11.71 2.22
C ARG A 18 4.89 11.76 1.75
N GLY A 19 3.98 11.88 2.71
CA GLY A 19 2.53 11.83 2.51
C GLY A 19 1.92 10.64 3.24
N PRO A 20 0.63 10.34 3.03
CA PRO A 20 -0.31 11.01 2.12
C PRO A 20 -0.79 12.38 2.63
N TYR A 21 -1.15 13.28 1.72
CA TYR A 21 -1.64 14.63 2.07
C TYR A 21 -3.17 14.74 2.19
N ALA A 22 -3.91 13.71 1.74
CA ALA A 22 -5.35 13.67 1.90
C ALA A 22 -5.74 12.86 3.15
N SER A 23 -6.73 13.37 3.88
CA SER A 23 -7.29 12.71 5.06
C SER A 23 -7.80 11.31 4.72
N GLY A 24 -7.54 10.35 5.62
CA GLY A 24 -8.03 8.97 5.49
C GLY A 24 -7.18 8.05 4.61
N ARG A 25 -6.07 8.54 4.03
CA ARG A 25 -5.06 7.71 3.35
C ARG A 25 -3.85 7.51 4.24
N VAL A 26 -3.37 6.27 4.32
CA VAL A 26 -2.19 5.90 5.13
C VAL A 26 -0.94 5.66 4.29
N ILE A 27 -1.08 5.34 3.00
CA ILE A 27 0.03 5.11 2.07
C ILE A 27 -0.43 5.40 0.64
N ASP A 28 0.44 5.98 -0.17
CA ASP A 28 0.30 6.00 -1.63
C ASP A 28 1.32 5.02 -2.23
N LEU A 29 0.89 4.21 -3.20
CA LEU A 29 1.68 3.12 -3.76
C LEU A 29 2.06 3.39 -5.21
N SER A 30 3.19 2.83 -5.63
CA SER A 30 3.53 2.78 -7.06
C SER A 30 2.50 1.97 -7.83
N ARG A 31 2.39 2.22 -9.14
CA ARG A 31 1.48 1.46 -10.03
C ARG A 31 1.72 -0.05 -9.93
N GLN A 32 2.98 -0.47 -9.84
CA GLN A 32 3.35 -1.88 -9.75
C GLN A 32 2.86 -2.52 -8.45
N ALA A 33 3.02 -1.85 -7.30
CA ALA A 33 2.52 -2.36 -6.02
C ALA A 33 0.98 -2.42 -5.99
N ALA A 34 0.31 -1.42 -6.58
CA ALA A 34 -1.14 -1.41 -6.74
C ALA A 34 -1.64 -2.56 -7.64
N GLU A 35 -0.87 -2.95 -8.66
CA GLU A 35 -1.18 -4.10 -9.52
C GLU A 35 -1.10 -5.42 -8.75
N VAL A 36 -0.06 -5.62 -7.93
CA VAL A 36 0.09 -6.80 -7.06
C VAL A 36 -1.05 -6.91 -6.04
N LEU A 37 -1.47 -5.78 -5.47
CA LEU A 37 -2.63 -5.74 -4.57
C LEU A 37 -3.98 -5.85 -5.31
N GLY A 38 -3.98 -5.82 -6.64
CA GLY A 38 -5.17 -5.90 -7.47
C GLY A 38 -6.14 -4.75 -7.22
N MET A 39 -5.63 -3.53 -7.02
CA MET A 39 -6.42 -2.35 -6.65
C MET A 39 -6.52 -1.27 -7.74
N LEU A 40 -5.97 -1.52 -8.94
CA LEU A 40 -5.92 -0.52 -10.01
C LEU A 40 -7.32 -0.02 -10.44
N ARG A 41 -8.34 -0.87 -10.37
CA ARG A 41 -9.72 -0.49 -10.75
C ARG A 41 -10.43 0.24 -9.61
N GLU A 42 -10.20 -0.17 -8.38
CA GLU A 42 -10.80 0.41 -7.18
C GLU A 42 -10.19 1.78 -6.82
N GLY A 43 -8.92 2.00 -7.18
CA GLY A 43 -8.19 3.25 -6.92
C GLY A 43 -7.73 3.39 -5.47
N VAL A 44 -8.65 3.27 -4.51
CA VAL A 44 -8.39 3.30 -3.06
C VAL A 44 -9.01 2.08 -2.40
N ILE A 45 -8.21 1.36 -1.60
CA ILE A 45 -8.67 0.19 -0.85
C ILE A 45 -8.15 0.22 0.60
N PRO A 46 -8.84 -0.45 1.54
CA PRO A 46 -8.30 -0.70 2.88
C PRO A 46 -7.08 -1.62 2.83
N VAL A 47 -6.04 -1.27 3.59
CA VAL A 47 -4.82 -2.06 3.74
C VAL A 47 -4.34 -2.05 5.20
N THR A 48 -3.57 -3.06 5.57
CA THR A 48 -2.79 -3.10 6.82
C THR A 48 -1.32 -2.94 6.49
N LEU A 49 -0.61 -2.13 7.28
CA LEU A 49 0.83 -1.91 7.15
C LEU A 49 1.58 -2.60 8.28
N HIS A 50 2.66 -3.29 7.95
CA HIS A 50 3.64 -3.78 8.92
C HIS A 50 4.99 -3.14 8.61
N VAL A 51 5.51 -2.38 9.57
CA VAL A 51 6.91 -1.92 9.53
C VAL A 51 7.78 -3.14 9.80
N VAL A 52 8.76 -3.36 8.92
CA VAL A 52 9.69 -4.48 9.02
C VAL A 52 11.05 -3.91 9.37
N GLU A 53 11.78 -4.58 10.26
CA GLU A 53 13.17 -4.24 10.55
C GLU A 53 14.04 -4.51 9.31
N PRO A 54 15.14 -3.75 9.12
CA PRO A 54 16.06 -3.91 7.99
C PRO A 54 16.66 -5.31 7.89
#